data_AF-A0A966RV87-F1
#
_entry.id   AF-A0A966RV87-F1
#
_cell.length_a   1.000
_cell.length_b   1.000
_cell.length_c   1.000
_cell.angle_alpha   90.00
_cell.angle_beta   90.00
_cell.angle_gamma   90.00
#
_symmetry.space_group_name_H-M   'P 1'
#
loop_
_entity.id
_entity.type
_entity.pdbx_description
1 polymer ?
#
loop_
_entity_poly.entity_id
_entity_poly.type
_entity_poly.pdbx_seq_one_letter_code
_entity_poly.pdbx_strand_id
1 'polypeptide(L)'
;MSSSNSVEVESDPYQVAQTIALMALGRRAKSRGELFKLLKSRGIEEEVANAVLFRLAEQGFINDHEFARYWSESRQRTKKVSKRIISGELRSK
;
A
#
# COMPACT_ATOMS: atom_id res chain seq x y z
N MET A 1 -19.51 30.99 -6.20
CA MET A 1 -20.11 29.63 -6.20
C MET A 1 -20.05 29.14 -7.64
N SER A 2 -19.35 28.08 -8.03
CA SER A 2 -19.38 26.73 -7.51
C SER A 2 -17.98 26.09 -7.67
N SER A 3 -17.54 25.37 -6.64
CA SER A 3 -16.21 24.81 -6.51
C SER A 3 -15.96 23.70 -7.54
N SER A 4 -15.01 23.93 -8.45
CA SER A 4 -14.47 22.91 -9.34
C SER A 4 -13.69 21.87 -8.54
N ASN A 5 -14.32 20.74 -8.23
CA ASN A 5 -13.65 19.59 -7.66
C ASN A 5 -12.97 18.80 -8.79
N SER A 6 -11.86 19.33 -9.32
CA SER A 6 -10.96 18.59 -10.21
C SER A 6 -10.15 17.62 -9.37
N VAL A 7 -10.70 16.43 -9.11
CA VAL A 7 -9.92 15.31 -8.59
C VAL A 7 -9.05 14.78 -9.72
N GLU A 8 -7.89 15.41 -9.89
CA GLU A 8 -6.78 14.84 -10.65
C GLU A 8 -6.35 13.57 -9.89
N VAL A 9 -6.78 12.40 -10.38
CA VAL A 9 -6.46 11.11 -9.77
C VAL A 9 -5.02 10.74 -10.13
N GLU A 10 -4.07 11.50 -9.58
CA GLU A 10 -2.72 10.99 -9.36
C GLU A 10 -2.88 9.75 -8.49
N SER A 11 -2.70 8.57 -9.09
CA SER A 11 -3.05 7.32 -8.45
C SER A 11 -2.16 7.09 -7.22
N ASP A 12 -2.74 7.28 -6.04
CA ASP A 12 -2.09 7.06 -4.74
C ASP A 12 -1.39 5.68 -4.76
N PRO A 13 -0.06 5.61 -4.58
CA PRO A 13 0.69 4.35 -4.58
C PRO A 13 0.08 3.29 -3.65
N TYR A 14 -0.54 3.73 -2.55
CA TYR A 14 -1.27 2.85 -1.65
C TYR A 14 -2.52 2.25 -2.32
N GLN A 15 -3.34 3.05 -2.99
CA GLN A 15 -4.53 2.58 -3.71
C GLN A 15 -4.16 1.67 -4.89
N VAL A 16 -3.09 2.00 -5.62
CA VAL A 16 -2.55 1.15 -6.69
C VAL A 16 -2.14 -0.22 -6.14
N ALA A 17 -1.35 -0.23 -5.06
CA ALA A 17 -0.91 -1.45 -4.42
C ALA A 17 -2.08 -2.27 -3.85
N GLN A 18 -3.08 -1.63 -3.25
CA GLN A 18 -4.29 -2.30 -2.76
C GLN A 18 -5.06 -2.97 -3.89
N THR A 19 -5.25 -2.27 -5.01
CA THR A 19 -5.94 -2.79 -6.19
C THR A 19 -5.21 -4.01 -6.75
N ILE A 20 -3.89 -3.93 -6.91
CA ILE A 20 -3.06 -5.05 -7.39
C ILE A 20 -3.19 -6.26 -6.47
N ALA A 21 -3.11 -6.07 -5.16
CA ALA A 21 -3.19 -7.15 -4.18
C ALA A 21 -4.58 -7.82 -4.18
N LEU A 22 -5.66 -7.04 -4.23
CA LEU A 22 -7.03 -7.55 -4.31
C LEU A 22 -7.29 -8.32 -5.60
N MET A 23 -6.85 -7.80 -6.75
CA MET A 23 -6.95 -8.53 -8.03
C MET A 23 -6.19 -9.85 -8.00
N ALA A 24 -5.03 -9.88 -7.33
CA ALA A 24 -4.22 -11.08 -7.21
C ALA A 24 -4.89 -12.14 -6.30
N LEU A 25 -5.50 -11.71 -5.20
CA LEU A 25 -6.26 -12.56 -4.29
C LEU A 25 -7.55 -13.11 -4.92
N GLY A 26 -8.23 -12.31 -5.76
CA GLY A 26 -9.42 -12.76 -6.48
C GLY A 26 -9.15 -13.85 -7.52
N ARG A 27 -7.91 -13.95 -8.04
CA ARG A 27 -7.52 -15.02 -8.98
C ARG A 27 -7.17 -16.32 -8.27
N ARG A 28 -6.47 -16.24 -7.13
CA ARG A 28 -6.20 -17.38 -6.25
C ARG A 28 -5.79 -16.88 -4.87
N ALA A 29 -5.93 -17.75 -3.88
CA ALA A 29 -5.29 -17.55 -2.58
C ALA A 29 -3.77 -17.30 -2.76
N LYS A 30 -3.29 -16.23 -2.15
CA LYS A 30 -1.87 -15.85 -2.10
C LYS A 30 -1.49 -15.57 -0.66
N SER A 31 -0.31 -16.03 -0.27
CA SER A 31 0.33 -15.62 0.97
C SER A 31 0.74 -14.15 0.92
N ARG A 32 0.94 -13.55 2.10
CA ARG A 32 1.53 -12.23 2.26
C ARG A 32 2.85 -12.09 1.48
N GLY A 33 3.74 -13.07 1.60
CA GLY A 33 5.06 -13.03 0.96
C GLY A 33 4.97 -13.01 -0.57
N GLU A 34 4.00 -13.72 -1.15
CA GLU A 34 3.74 -13.67 -2.59
C GLU A 34 3.19 -12.32 -3.02
N LEU A 35 2.29 -11.73 -2.23
CA LEU A 35 1.76 -10.40 -2.52
C LEU A 35 2.84 -9.32 -2.37
N PHE A 36 3.70 -9.43 -1.35
CA PHE A 36 4.81 -8.52 -1.17
C PHE A 36 5.77 -8.55 -2.36
N LYS A 37 6.18 -9.75 -2.79
CA LYS A 37 7.01 -9.92 -4.00
C LYS A 37 6.34 -9.34 -5.24
N LEU A 38 5.03 -9.55 -5.40
CA LEU A 38 4.25 -8.98 -6.49
C LEU A 38 4.23 -7.44 -6.46
N LEU A 39 4.05 -6.83 -5.30
CA LEU A 39 4.05 -5.37 -5.16
C LEU A 39 5.44 -4.80 -5.44
N LYS A 40 6.50 -5.42 -4.90
CA LYS A 40 7.89 -5.05 -5.20
C LYS A 40 8.21 -5.16 -6.70
N SER A 41 7.74 -6.21 -7.37
CA SER A 41 7.95 -6.37 -8.82
C SER A 41 7.20 -5.32 -9.66
N ARG A 42 6.24 -4.61 -9.06
CA ARG A 42 5.48 -3.52 -9.69
C ARG A 42 6.03 -2.14 -9.36
N GLY A 43 7.20 -2.07 -8.71
CA GLY A 43 7.84 -0.82 -8.33
C GLY A 43 7.25 -0.17 -7.07
N ILE A 44 6.38 -0.87 -6.33
CA ILE A 44 5.83 -0.34 -5.09
C ILE A 44 6.91 -0.32 -4.01
N GLU A 45 7.01 0.79 -3.30
CA GLU A 45 7.92 0.93 -2.17
C GLU A 45 7.58 -0.09 -1.07
N GLU A 46 8.61 -0.55 -0.37
CA GLU A 46 8.44 -1.56 0.69
C GLU A 46 7.50 -1.07 1.80
N GLU A 47 7.60 0.19 2.19
CA GLU A 47 6.75 0.78 3.24
C GLU A 47 5.27 0.78 2.82
N VAL A 48 4.98 1.15 1.57
CA VAL A 48 3.62 1.17 1.00
C VAL A 48 3.07 -0.26 0.87
N ALA A 49 3.87 -1.19 0.35
CA ALA A 49 3.49 -2.59 0.22
C ALA A 49 3.16 -3.20 1.59
N ASN A 50 4.00 -2.97 2.59
CA ASN A 50 3.75 -3.43 3.96
C ASN A 50 2.47 -2.83 4.56
N ALA A 51 2.23 -1.53 4.35
CA ALA A 51 1.02 -0.85 4.84
C ALA A 51 -0.26 -1.45 4.22
N VAL A 52 -0.26 -1.70 2.91
CA VAL A 52 -1.41 -2.32 2.22
C VAL A 52 -1.66 -3.74 2.71
N LEU A 53 -0.61 -4.57 2.77
CA LEU A 53 -0.74 -5.96 3.21
C LEU A 53 -1.22 -6.06 4.66
N PHE A 54 -0.83 -5.12 5.52
CA PHE A 54 -1.36 -5.03 6.88
C PHE A 54 -2.88 -4.75 6.88
N ARG A 55 -3.33 -3.77 6.10
CA ARG A 55 -4.76 -3.43 6.04
C ARG A 55 -5.60 -4.57 5.47
N LEU A 56 -5.06 -5.31 4.51
CA LEU A 56 -5.70 -6.52 3.98
C LEU A 56 -5.74 -7.65 5.02
N ALA A 57 -4.68 -7.81 5.82
CA ALA A 57 -4.68 -8.77 6.93
C ALA A 57 -5.69 -8.40 8.03
N GLU A 58 -5.78 -7.11 8.42
CA GLU A 58 -6.78 -6.63 9.38
C GLU A 58 -8.22 -6.89 8.91
N GLN A 59 -8.45 -6.85 7.60
CA GLN A 59 -9.75 -7.12 6.98
C GLN A 59 -10.03 -8.63 6.77
N GLY A 60 -9.09 -9.51 7.14
CA GLY A 60 -9.22 -10.96 6.98
C GLY A 60 -8.98 -11.46 5.55
N PHE A 61 -8.47 -10.62 4.63
CA PHE A 61 -8.10 -11.05 3.29
C PHE A 61 -6.79 -11.83 3.25
N ILE A 62 -5.94 -11.67 4.27
CA ILE A 62 -4.67 -12.37 4.42
C ILE A 62 -4.64 -13.04 5.79
N ASN A 63 -4.66 -14.37 5.82
CA ASN A 63 -4.53 -15.16 7.04
C ASN A 63 -3.05 -15.46 7.30
N ASP A 64 -2.32 -14.50 7.87
CA ASP A 64 -0.93 -14.71 8.27
C ASP A 64 -0.71 -14.24 9.71
N HIS A 65 -0.73 -15.18 10.64
CA HIS A 65 -0.56 -14.94 12.07
C HIS A 65 0.87 -14.49 12.42
N GLU A 66 1.88 -14.91 11.64
CA GLU A 66 3.28 -14.58 11.89
C GLU A 66 3.56 -13.08 11.68
N PHE A 67 2.86 -12.46 10.73
CA PHE A 67 3.04 -11.04 10.44
C PHE A 67 2.47 -10.10 11.51
N ALA A 68 1.33 -10.47 12.11
CA ALA A 68 0.71 -9.65 13.17
C ALA A 68 1.67 -9.44 14.35
N ARG A 69 2.51 -10.44 14.66
CA ARG A 69 3.57 -10.32 15.66
C ARG A 69 4.69 -9.38 15.24
N TYR A 70 5.24 -9.56 14.04
CA TYR A 70 6.39 -8.77 13.55
C TYR A 70 6.09 -7.27 13.42
N TRP A 71 4.86 -6.89 13.07
CA TRP A 71 4.50 -5.49 12.85
C TRP A 71 4.17 -4.70 14.13
N SER A 72 3.70 -5.36 15.18
CA SER A 72 3.37 -4.71 16.46
C SER A 72 4.57 -3.97 17.06
N GLU A 73 5.78 -4.47 16.80
CA GLU A 73 7.05 -3.92 17.27
C GLU A 73 7.53 -2.70 16.45
N SER A 74 7.14 -2.58 15.17
CA SER A 74 7.65 -1.56 14.24
C SER A 74 6.83 -0.25 14.20
N ARG A 75 5.74 -0.18 14.97
CA ARG A 75 4.61 0.77 14.78
C ARG A 75 4.89 2.25 15.09
N GLN A 76 6.08 2.65 15.56
CA GLN A 76 6.35 4.04 15.93
C GLN A 76 6.74 4.96 14.75
N ARG A 77 7.13 4.41 13.60
CA ARG A 77 7.76 5.21 12.51
C ARG A 77 6.84 5.57 11.35
N THR A 78 5.76 4.81 11.10
CA THR A 78 4.94 4.92 9.87
C THR A 78 3.93 6.06 9.88
N LYS A 79 3.68 6.71 11.03
CA LYS A 79 2.75 7.86 11.16
C LYS A 79 3.19 9.11 10.37
N LYS A 80 4.40 9.12 9.80
CA LYS A 80 4.98 10.26 9.05
C LYS A 80 5.14 10.04 7.54
N VAL A 81 4.84 8.85 7.00
CA VAL A 81 5.04 8.56 5.57
C VAL A 81 3.92 9.14 4.69
N SER A 82 2.77 9.50 5.28
CA SER A 82 1.61 10.08 4.58
C SER A 82 1.74 11.56 4.18
N LYS A 83 2.91 12.20 4.35
CA LYS A 83 3.09 13.63 4.00
C LYS A 83 4.38 13.99 3.26
N ARG A 84 5.28 13.04 2.97
CA ARG A 84 6.63 13.38 2.47
C ARG A 84 7.03 12.76 1.13
N ILE A 85 6.23 11.86 0.57
CA ILE A 85 6.49 11.31 -0.78
C ILE A 85 5.90 12.20 -1.88
N ILE A 86 5.08 13.20 -1.55
CA ILE A 86 4.54 14.21 -2.50
C ILE A 86 5.38 15.50 -2.45
N SER A 87 6.69 15.40 -2.57
CA SER A 87 7.58 16.58 -2.70
C SER A 87 8.76 16.35 -3.62
N GLY A 88 8.78 15.25 -4.39
CA GLY A 88 9.91 14.88 -5.25
C GLY A 88 9.77 15.29 -6.72
N GLU A 89 8.55 15.42 -7.25
CA GLU A 89 8.34 15.59 -8.69
C GLU A 89 7.76 16.96 -9.07
N LEU A 90 8.23 18.03 -8.41
CA LEU A 90 8.01 19.38 -8.91
C LEU A 90 9.32 20.19 -8.95
N ARG A 91 10.36 19.64 -9.60
CA ARG A 91 11.42 20.46 -10.19
C ARG A 91 12.23 19.73 -11.27
N SER A 92 11.63 19.47 -12.42
CA SER A 92 12.33 19.52 -13.73
C SER A 92 11.37 19.24 -14.89
N LYS A 93 10.48 20.20 -15.18
CA LYS A 93 10.40 20.93 -16.45
C LYS A 93 9.27 21.94 -16.39
#